data_AF-A0A925WFU2-F1
#
_entry.id   AF-A0A925WFU2-F1
#
_cell.length_a   1.000
_cell.length_b   1.000
_cell.length_c   1.000
_cell.angle_alpha   90.00
_cell.angle_beta   90.00
_cell.angle_gamma   90.00
#
_symmetry.space_group_name_H-M   'P 1'
#
loop_
_entity.id
_entity.type
_entity.pdbx_description
1 polymer ?
#
loop_
_entity_poly.entity_id
_entity_poly.type
_entity_poly.pdbx_seq_one_letter_code
_entity_poly.pdbx_strand_id
1 'polypeptide(L)'
;LRGETLPPPQLINATVRQRVHVLQGQTILRFFLDDDEGEDTPLAAINLDGTDGGLWITGGREGSAGLTVQTAAGVQHFELIVLPGGAALKGVARRAEGLFTPGWQTPSVWSVAGGYSSTPRYKQTTDSNLWCPKVGCGPVAWAILLAHWDRERNVPAAFYRNMPADLTISDAPEKVSDKPAHMKAVYNNLHDLCDVICNPTGSAGATPPGDMIEAGATYLWFPKTLGYLGFGYSWAWDLNDPDWNEPSNRIRTSIKKGRPAIVGLGWLWHYGVAYKYRYQEFKSAPNWVVYKRRWFACNEGWGKGEGAYYSGGDTFLGAAIKPWQKIQ
;
A
#
# COMPACT_ATOMS: atom_id res chain seq x y z
N LEU A 1 -5.79 -3.08 18.49
CA LEU A 1 -5.68 -1.61 18.53
C LEU A 1 -5.28 -1.19 19.95
N ARG A 2 -3.99 -1.11 20.28
CA ARG A 2 -3.58 -0.37 21.49
C ARG A 2 -3.58 1.10 21.10
N GLY A 3 -4.53 1.84 21.65
CA GLY A 3 -4.75 3.26 21.42
C GLY A 3 -3.69 4.13 22.09
N GLU A 4 -2.41 3.92 21.75
CA GLU A 4 -1.38 4.87 22.12
C GLU A 4 -1.57 6.12 21.24
N THR A 5 -1.99 7.20 21.89
CA THR A 5 -1.84 8.55 21.34
C THR A 5 -0.36 8.83 21.21
N LEU A 6 0.17 8.70 19.99
CA LEU A 6 1.52 9.15 19.67
C LEU A 6 1.69 10.62 20.08
N PRO A 7 2.87 11.02 20.60
CA PRO A 7 3.15 12.40 20.90
C PRO A 7 2.98 13.26 19.62
N PRO A 8 2.61 14.54 19.75
CA PRO A 8 2.52 15.43 18.60
C PRO A 8 3.87 15.47 17.86
N PRO A 9 3.88 15.37 16.52
CA PRO A 9 5.13 15.36 15.76
C PRO A 9 5.86 16.69 15.92
N GLN A 10 7.19 16.62 15.89
CA GLN A 10 8.03 17.82 15.92
C GLN A 10 7.91 18.56 14.58
N LEU A 11 7.91 19.89 14.59
CA LEU A 11 7.76 20.68 13.36
C LEU A 11 9.12 21.04 12.76
N ILE A 12 9.24 20.91 11.45
CA ILE A 12 10.35 21.44 10.66
C ILE A 12 9.79 22.45 9.67
N ASN A 13 10.32 23.68 9.67
CA ASN A 13 9.91 24.71 8.73
C ASN A 13 10.98 24.91 7.66
N ALA A 14 10.55 24.95 6.40
CA ALA A 14 11.31 25.46 5.28
C ALA A 14 10.49 26.55 4.56
N THR A 15 11.14 27.32 3.69
CA THR A 15 10.46 28.28 2.82
C THR A 15 10.66 27.82 1.38
N VAL A 16 9.68 28.05 0.50
CA VAL A 16 9.82 27.82 -0.94
C VAL A 16 11.11 28.48 -1.45
N ARG A 17 11.93 27.67 -2.13
CA ARG A 17 13.27 28.00 -2.67
C ARG A 17 14.34 28.33 -1.63
N GLN A 18 14.06 28.22 -0.34
CA GLN A 18 15.08 28.32 0.70
C GLN A 18 15.53 26.93 1.15
N ARG A 19 16.79 26.87 1.54
CA ARG A 19 17.44 25.66 2.06
C ARG A 19 17.64 25.82 3.57
N VAL A 20 17.24 24.82 4.34
CA VAL A 20 17.43 24.75 5.80
C VAL A 20 18.19 23.48 6.17
N HIS A 21 19.01 23.55 7.22
CA HIS A 21 19.69 22.41 7.81
C HIS A 21 18.97 21.99 9.07
N VAL A 22 18.64 20.71 9.19
CA VAL A 22 17.97 20.16 10.37
C VAL A 22 18.69 18.92 10.85
N LEU A 23 18.53 18.61 12.14
CA LEU A 23 19.14 17.43 12.76
C LEU A 23 20.67 17.40 12.62
N GLN A 24 21.31 18.58 12.62
CA GLN A 24 22.76 18.72 12.53
C GLN A 24 23.45 17.89 13.61
N GLY A 25 24.56 17.25 13.25
CA GLY A 25 25.33 16.36 14.12
C GLY A 25 24.73 14.97 14.28
N GLN A 26 23.52 14.71 13.77
CA GLN A 26 22.91 13.38 13.81
C GLN A 26 23.29 12.58 12.57
N THR A 27 23.77 11.35 12.76
CA THR A 27 23.93 10.41 11.66
C THR A 27 22.56 9.93 11.19
N ILE A 28 22.14 10.46 10.05
CA ILE A 28 20.89 10.05 9.41
C ILE A 28 21.18 8.81 8.57
N LEU A 29 20.61 7.68 8.97
CA LEU A 29 20.75 6.42 8.25
C LEU A 29 19.91 6.46 6.97
N ARG A 30 18.72 7.06 7.06
CA ARG A 30 17.74 7.18 5.98
C ARG A 30 16.61 8.14 6.41
N PHE A 31 15.79 8.60 5.46
CA PHE A 31 14.61 9.44 5.69
C PHE A 31 13.51 9.16 4.64
N PHE A 32 12.26 9.53 4.94
CA PHE A 32 11.11 9.42 4.05
C PHE A 32 10.20 10.64 4.18
N LEU A 33 9.86 11.29 3.06
CA LEU A 33 8.92 12.41 3.00
C LEU A 33 7.61 11.95 2.35
N ASP A 34 6.51 12.05 3.08
CA ASP A 34 5.18 11.64 2.64
C ASP A 34 4.47 12.73 1.82
N ASP A 35 5.12 13.15 0.74
CA ASP A 35 4.62 14.18 -0.18
C ASP A 35 3.57 13.59 -1.14
N ASP A 36 2.35 13.47 -0.62
CA ASP A 36 1.26 12.66 -1.16
C ASP A 36 0.33 13.38 -2.16
N GLU A 37 0.72 14.54 -2.69
CA GLU A 37 -0.19 15.33 -3.54
C GLU A 37 -0.09 15.03 -5.04
N GLY A 38 0.89 14.21 -5.47
CA GLY A 38 0.97 13.82 -6.88
C GLY A 38 1.10 15.03 -7.83
N GLU A 39 1.58 16.15 -7.31
CA GLU A 39 1.83 17.36 -8.08
C GLU A 39 3.14 17.23 -8.84
N ASP A 40 3.25 17.95 -9.96
CA ASP A 40 4.47 17.97 -10.77
C ASP A 40 5.68 18.56 -10.02
N THR A 41 5.43 19.25 -8.90
CA THR A 41 6.45 19.86 -8.05
C THR A 41 6.45 19.19 -6.67
N PRO A 42 7.58 18.65 -6.19
CA PRO A 42 7.65 18.09 -4.85
C PRO A 42 7.53 19.20 -3.79
N LEU A 43 6.92 18.88 -2.64
CA LEU A 43 6.85 19.72 -1.45
C LEU A 43 8.25 20.22 -1.07
N ALA A 44 9.23 19.33 -1.00
CA ALA A 44 10.62 19.67 -0.74
C ALA A 44 11.58 18.66 -1.35
N ALA A 45 12.79 19.12 -1.68
CA ALA A 45 13.93 18.27 -1.96
C ALA A 45 14.75 18.07 -0.68
N ILE A 46 15.03 16.83 -0.29
CA ILE A 46 15.77 16.49 0.92
C ILE A 46 17.06 15.76 0.54
N ASN A 47 18.19 16.17 1.10
CA ASN A 47 19.49 15.54 0.91
C ASN A 47 20.16 15.27 2.24
N LEU A 48 20.90 14.15 2.34
CA LEU A 48 21.77 13.89 3.49
C LEU A 48 22.93 14.89 3.52
N ASP A 49 23.33 15.32 4.70
CA ASP A 49 24.60 16.00 4.89
C ASP A 49 25.68 15.00 5.31
N GLY A 50 26.58 14.67 4.40
CA GLY A 50 27.70 13.77 4.67
C GLY A 50 28.85 14.39 5.46
N THR A 51 28.85 15.71 5.66
CA THR A 51 29.94 16.43 6.36
C THR A 51 29.57 16.65 7.83
N ASP A 52 28.43 17.29 8.07
CA ASP A 52 28.02 17.70 9.41
C ASP A 52 26.90 16.81 10.00
N GLY A 53 26.45 15.80 9.25
CA GLY A 53 25.26 15.02 9.60
C GLY A 53 23.96 15.82 9.44
N GLY A 54 22.82 15.14 9.58
CA GLY A 54 21.50 15.76 9.43
C GLY A 54 20.97 15.77 7.99
N LEU A 55 19.99 16.65 7.75
CA LEU A 55 19.27 16.79 6.48
C LEU A 55 19.29 18.23 5.98
N TRP A 56 19.61 18.39 4.70
CA TRP A 56 19.36 19.61 3.95
C TRP A 56 18.00 19.54 3.27
N ILE A 57 17.11 20.44 3.64
CA ILE A 57 15.75 20.52 3.09
C ILE A 57 15.62 21.80 2.28
N THR A 58 15.27 21.68 1.00
CA THR A 58 14.97 22.81 0.12
C THR A 58 13.47 22.82 -0.21
N GLY A 59 12.76 23.88 0.19
CA GLY A 59 11.33 24.00 -0.08
C GLY A 59 11.04 24.09 -1.58
N GLY A 60 10.14 23.26 -2.09
CA GLY A 60 9.72 23.23 -3.49
C GLY A 60 8.42 24.02 -3.71
N ARG A 61 7.35 23.61 -3.03
CA ARG A 61 6.02 24.25 -3.07
C ARG A 61 5.46 24.45 -1.66
N GLU A 62 4.47 25.32 -1.50
CA GLU A 62 3.78 25.52 -0.22
C GLU A 62 3.00 24.25 0.16
N GLY A 63 3.02 23.89 1.45
CA GLY A 63 2.23 22.76 1.97
C GLY A 63 2.82 22.17 3.23
N SER A 64 2.30 21.00 3.61
CA SER A 64 2.87 20.22 4.71
C SER A 64 2.81 18.71 4.43
N ALA A 65 3.81 17.99 4.92
CA ALA A 65 3.83 16.53 4.87
C ALA A 65 4.60 15.94 6.05
N GLY A 66 4.24 14.71 6.41
CA GLY A 66 5.01 13.93 7.39
C GLY A 66 6.40 13.60 6.86
N LEU A 67 7.42 13.79 7.69
CA LEU A 67 8.81 13.43 7.44
C LEU A 67 9.24 12.43 8.53
N THR A 68 9.54 11.19 8.12
CA THR A 68 10.08 10.17 9.01
C THR A 68 11.60 10.10 8.83
N VAL A 69 12.35 10.12 9.92
CA VAL A 69 13.82 10.10 9.91
C VAL A 69 14.32 8.99 10.82
N GLN A 70 15.26 8.18 10.33
CA GLN A 70 15.92 7.17 11.15
C GLN A 70 17.36 7.55 11.42
N THR A 71 17.71 7.52 12.70
CA THR A 71 19.07 7.70 13.20
C THR A 71 19.51 6.45 13.95
N ALA A 72 20.76 6.43 14.42
CA ALA A 72 21.24 5.38 15.33
C ALA A 72 20.43 5.30 16.65
N ALA A 73 19.76 6.39 17.05
CA ALA A 73 18.95 6.45 18.26
C ALA A 73 17.52 5.91 18.07
N GLY A 74 17.07 5.71 16.83
CA GLY A 74 15.74 5.21 16.51
C GLY A 74 15.04 6.01 15.40
N VAL A 75 13.74 5.77 15.28
CA VAL A 75 12.86 6.45 14.31
C VAL A 75 12.20 7.67 14.97
N GLN A 76 12.23 8.79 14.27
CA GLN A 76 11.59 10.04 14.68
C GLN A 76 10.63 10.52 13.58
N HIS A 77 9.49 11.07 13.98
CA HIS A 77 8.48 11.62 13.08
C HIS A 77 8.37 13.12 13.25
N PHE A 78 8.43 13.82 12.12
CA PHE A 78 8.31 15.26 12.00
C PHE A 78 7.14 15.61 11.07
N GLU A 79 6.63 16.83 11.19
CA GLU A 79 5.84 17.47 10.14
C GLU A 79 6.73 18.52 9.45
N LEU A 80 6.98 18.34 8.16
CA LEU A 80 7.67 19.33 7.33
C LEU A 80 6.64 20.31 6.78
N ILE A 81 6.80 21.58 7.12
CA ILE A 81 5.98 22.69 6.61
C ILE A 81 6.84 23.53 5.68
N VAL A 82 6.35 23.75 4.46
CA VAL A 82 7.00 24.64 3.49
C VAL A 82 6.15 25.90 3.31
N LEU A 83 6.69 27.03 3.74
CA LEU A 83 6.05 28.34 3.72
C LEU A 83 6.29 29.06 2.37
N PRO A 84 5.41 29.96 1.93
CA PRO A 84 5.60 30.72 0.69
C PRO A 84 6.87 31.61 0.75
N GLY A 85 7.63 31.64 -0.35
CA GLY A 85 8.83 32.46 -0.48
C GLY A 85 8.53 33.90 -0.90
N GLY A 86 9.08 34.89 -0.18
CA GLY A 86 9.17 36.27 -0.66
C GLY A 86 8.13 37.28 -0.18
N ALA A 87 7.34 37.00 0.86
CA ALA A 87 6.54 38.04 1.51
C ALA A 87 6.58 37.89 3.04
N ALA A 88 6.91 38.98 3.74
CA ALA A 88 6.45 39.15 5.11
C ALA A 88 4.95 38.81 5.16
N LEU A 89 4.50 38.15 6.23
CA LEU A 89 3.09 37.83 6.51
C LEU A 89 2.24 39.12 6.48
N LYS A 90 1.93 39.65 5.30
CA LYS A 90 0.97 40.73 5.11
C LYS A 90 -0.38 40.04 5.23
N GLY A 91 -0.92 40.15 6.44
CA GLY A 91 -2.25 39.75 6.87
C GLY A 91 -2.96 38.88 5.86
N VAL A 92 -2.82 37.56 6.02
CA VAL A 92 -3.73 36.61 5.38
C VAL A 92 -5.12 37.12 5.73
N ALA A 93 -5.81 37.68 4.73
CA ALA A 93 -7.20 38.04 4.88
C ALA A 93 -7.89 36.75 5.29
N ARG A 94 -8.30 36.66 6.56
CA ARG A 94 -9.20 35.63 7.05
C ARG A 94 -10.42 35.73 6.13
N ARG A 95 -10.49 34.90 5.10
CA ARG A 95 -11.79 34.52 4.58
C ARG A 95 -12.57 34.08 5.81
N ALA A 96 -13.76 34.63 5.97
CA ALA A 96 -14.75 34.10 6.88
C ALA A 96 -15.24 32.74 6.33
N GLU A 97 -14.30 31.80 6.18
CA GLU A 97 -14.59 30.38 6.10
C GLU A 97 -14.99 29.99 7.53
N GLY A 98 -16.13 29.32 7.66
CA GLY A 98 -16.77 29.04 8.94
C GLY A 98 -15.79 28.57 10.01
N LEU A 99 -16.05 28.93 11.27
CA LEU A 99 -15.24 28.60 12.46
C LEU A 99 -14.50 27.26 12.30
N PHE A 100 -13.22 27.34 11.91
CA PHE A 100 -12.37 26.16 11.82
C PHE A 100 -12.15 25.62 13.22
N THR A 101 -12.37 24.32 13.39
CA THR A 101 -12.12 23.61 14.64
C THR A 101 -10.85 22.77 14.48
N PRO A 102 -9.77 23.12 15.21
CA PRO A 102 -8.59 22.26 15.29
C PRO A 102 -8.94 20.87 15.78
N GLY A 103 -8.27 19.85 15.26
CA GLY A 103 -8.47 18.46 15.65
C GLY A 103 -8.60 17.52 14.47
N TRP A 104 -9.09 16.31 14.75
CA TRP A 104 -9.39 15.32 13.73
C TRP A 104 -10.55 15.78 12.86
N GLN A 105 -10.27 15.88 11.57
CA GLN A 105 -11.27 16.22 10.56
C GLN A 105 -12.10 14.99 10.20
N THR A 106 -13.19 15.20 9.46
CA THR A 106 -13.99 14.09 8.91
C THR A 106 -13.11 13.22 8.01
N PRO A 107 -13.10 11.89 8.19
CA PRO A 107 -12.33 11.00 7.33
C PRO A 107 -12.78 11.13 5.87
N SER A 108 -11.83 11.16 4.94
CA SER A 108 -12.14 11.06 3.52
C SER A 108 -11.75 9.70 2.97
N VAL A 109 -12.45 9.28 1.91
CA VAL A 109 -12.43 7.90 1.40
C VAL A 109 -12.21 7.92 -0.10
N TRP A 110 -11.24 7.11 -0.55
CA TRP A 110 -11.06 6.73 -1.94
C TRP A 110 -11.36 5.25 -2.11
N SER A 111 -12.04 4.90 -3.21
CA SER A 111 -12.39 3.52 -3.51
C SER A 111 -12.20 3.22 -4.99
N VAL A 112 -11.88 1.96 -5.29
CA VAL A 112 -11.84 1.46 -6.67
C VAL A 112 -13.18 0.83 -7.05
N ALA A 113 -13.63 1.09 -8.28
CA ALA A 113 -14.67 0.37 -9.04
C ALA A 113 -15.69 -0.43 -8.19
N GLY A 114 -16.58 0.25 -7.45
CA GLY A 114 -17.74 -0.41 -6.80
C GLY A 114 -17.51 -1.02 -5.41
N GLY A 115 -16.27 -1.08 -4.89
CA GLY A 115 -16.00 -1.53 -3.52
C GLY A 115 -15.88 -3.05 -3.37
N TYR A 116 -16.37 -3.63 -2.27
CA TYR A 116 -16.14 -5.05 -1.98
C TYR A 116 -16.72 -5.95 -3.09
N SER A 117 -17.88 -5.61 -3.65
CA SER A 117 -18.58 -6.32 -4.74
C SER A 117 -17.74 -6.58 -5.99
N SER A 118 -16.70 -5.80 -6.25
CA SER A 118 -15.83 -5.98 -7.43
C SER A 118 -14.58 -6.81 -7.16
N THR A 119 -14.45 -7.40 -5.97
CA THR A 119 -13.38 -8.36 -5.67
C THR A 119 -13.96 -9.76 -5.54
N PRO A 120 -13.34 -10.81 -6.11
CA PRO A 120 -13.83 -12.18 -5.95
C PRO A 120 -13.92 -12.62 -4.49
N ARG A 121 -14.90 -13.46 -4.18
CA ARG A 121 -15.21 -13.99 -2.83
C ARG A 121 -14.45 -15.28 -2.54
N TYR A 122 -13.16 -15.24 -2.83
CA TYR A 122 -12.30 -16.39 -2.63
C TYR A 122 -12.08 -16.65 -1.15
N LYS A 123 -11.87 -17.93 -0.86
CA LYS A 123 -11.54 -18.40 0.48
C LYS A 123 -10.39 -19.39 0.43
N GLN A 124 -9.62 -19.45 1.51
CA GLN A 124 -8.66 -20.53 1.70
C GLN A 124 -9.37 -21.89 1.61
N THR A 125 -8.71 -22.83 0.97
CA THR A 125 -9.15 -24.22 0.89
C THR A 125 -8.06 -25.13 1.44
N THR A 126 -8.43 -26.38 1.71
CA THR A 126 -7.49 -27.42 2.12
C THR A 126 -7.38 -28.43 0.98
N ASP A 127 -6.15 -28.80 0.62
CA ASP A 127 -5.84 -29.85 -0.34
C ASP A 127 -4.80 -30.78 0.26
N SER A 128 -5.19 -32.02 0.58
CA SER A 128 -4.31 -33.00 1.22
C SER A 128 -3.12 -33.42 0.35
N ASN A 129 -3.14 -33.07 -0.94
CA ASN A 129 -2.08 -33.41 -1.89
C ASN A 129 -0.96 -32.36 -1.93
N LEU A 130 -1.15 -31.20 -1.29
CA LEU A 130 -0.11 -30.20 -1.15
C LEU A 130 0.83 -30.55 -0.01
N TRP A 131 2.11 -30.19 -0.16
CA TRP A 131 3.11 -30.36 0.89
C TRP A 131 2.73 -29.60 2.17
N CYS A 132 2.09 -28.45 2.02
CA CYS A 132 1.32 -27.82 3.06
C CYS A 132 -0.18 -27.91 2.74
N PRO A 133 -0.99 -28.69 3.47
CA PRO A 133 -2.39 -28.92 3.10
C PRO A 133 -3.26 -27.66 3.06
N LYS A 134 -2.79 -26.55 3.63
CA LYS A 134 -3.49 -25.26 3.62
C LYS A 134 -2.92 -24.41 2.50
N VAL A 135 -3.79 -23.99 1.56
CA VAL A 135 -3.37 -23.15 0.43
C VAL A 135 -2.63 -21.89 0.90
N GLY A 136 -2.99 -21.31 2.05
CA GLY A 136 -2.33 -20.13 2.60
C GLY A 136 -3.00 -18.82 2.19
N CYS A 137 -2.77 -17.74 2.96
CA CYS A 137 -3.37 -16.43 2.68
C CYS A 137 -2.73 -15.72 1.49
N GLY A 138 -1.43 -15.95 1.24
CA GLY A 138 -0.70 -15.38 0.12
C GLY A 138 -1.28 -15.76 -1.25
N PRO A 139 -1.39 -17.05 -1.58
CA PRO A 139 -1.99 -17.50 -2.83
C PRO A 139 -3.42 -17.02 -3.04
N VAL A 140 -4.22 -16.96 -1.96
CA VAL A 140 -5.59 -16.45 -2.04
C VAL A 140 -5.61 -14.95 -2.35
N ALA A 141 -4.73 -14.16 -1.73
CA ALA A 141 -4.63 -12.72 -2.01
C ALA A 141 -4.22 -12.46 -3.47
N TRP A 142 -3.25 -13.22 -4.00
CA TRP A 142 -2.89 -13.17 -5.42
C TRP A 142 -4.05 -13.55 -6.33
N ALA A 143 -4.72 -14.68 -6.06
CA ALA A 143 -5.85 -15.12 -6.85
C ALA A 143 -6.97 -14.06 -6.91
N ILE A 144 -7.31 -13.42 -5.78
CA ILE A 144 -8.31 -12.34 -5.73
C ILE A 144 -7.87 -11.15 -6.59
N LEU A 145 -6.62 -10.70 -6.45
CA LEU A 145 -6.11 -9.54 -7.18
C LEU A 145 -6.07 -9.79 -8.69
N LEU A 146 -5.61 -10.97 -9.10
CA LEU A 146 -5.52 -11.37 -10.51
C LEU A 146 -6.91 -11.51 -11.15
N ALA A 147 -7.84 -12.19 -10.47
CA ALA A 147 -9.21 -12.33 -10.95
C ALA A 147 -9.97 -11.00 -11.00
N HIS A 148 -9.65 -10.04 -10.12
CA HIS A 148 -10.16 -8.66 -10.25
C HIS A 148 -9.72 -8.02 -11.57
N TRP A 149 -8.45 -8.19 -11.98
CA TRP A 149 -7.96 -7.64 -13.24
C TRP A 149 -8.62 -8.27 -14.46
N ASP A 150 -8.85 -9.57 -14.45
CA ASP A 150 -9.62 -10.26 -15.50
C ASP A 150 -11.04 -9.70 -15.60
N ARG A 151 -11.79 -9.72 -14.48
CA ARG A 151 -13.24 -9.43 -14.46
C ARG A 151 -13.56 -7.94 -14.61
N GLU A 152 -12.88 -7.08 -13.87
CA GLU A 152 -13.24 -5.67 -13.74
C GLU A 152 -12.45 -4.77 -14.68
N ARG A 153 -11.30 -5.26 -15.16
CA ARG A 153 -10.38 -4.50 -16.01
C ARG A 153 -10.19 -5.10 -17.39
N ASN A 154 -10.90 -6.19 -17.70
CA ASN A 154 -10.86 -6.84 -19.01
C ASN A 154 -9.44 -7.18 -19.44
N VAL A 155 -8.67 -7.82 -18.55
CA VAL A 155 -7.31 -8.29 -18.82
C VAL A 155 -7.26 -9.82 -18.79
N PRO A 156 -7.88 -10.55 -19.75
CA PRO A 156 -8.10 -12.00 -19.74
C PRO A 156 -6.88 -12.90 -19.44
N ALA A 157 -5.66 -12.39 -19.59
CA ALA A 157 -4.43 -13.12 -19.34
C ALA A 157 -3.86 -12.90 -17.92
N ALA A 158 -4.57 -12.21 -17.02
CA ALA A 158 -4.09 -11.95 -15.67
C ALA A 158 -4.40 -13.12 -14.72
N PHE A 159 -5.50 -13.85 -14.90
CA PHE A 159 -5.90 -14.99 -14.07
C PHE A 159 -5.95 -16.29 -14.88
N TYR A 160 -5.08 -17.25 -14.58
CA TYR A 160 -4.96 -18.49 -15.36
C TYR A 160 -4.46 -19.68 -14.52
N ARG A 161 -4.82 -20.93 -14.86
CA ARG A 161 -4.32 -22.09 -14.10
C ARG A 161 -2.86 -22.44 -14.43
N ASN A 162 -2.52 -22.58 -15.71
CA ASN A 162 -1.16 -22.80 -16.24
C ASN A 162 -1.12 -23.09 -17.76
N MET A 163 -2.22 -22.98 -18.51
CA MET A 163 -2.22 -23.26 -19.96
C MET A 163 -2.65 -22.03 -20.78
N PRO A 164 -2.17 -21.88 -22.03
CA PRO A 164 -2.59 -20.79 -22.91
C PRO A 164 -4.10 -20.76 -23.19
N ALA A 165 -4.76 -21.92 -23.11
CA ALA A 165 -6.21 -22.04 -23.28
C ALA A 165 -7.03 -21.37 -22.16
N ASP A 166 -6.38 -21.00 -21.05
CA ASP A 166 -7.01 -20.43 -19.85
C ASP A 166 -6.77 -18.91 -19.72
N LEU A 167 -6.43 -18.25 -20.83
CA LEU A 167 -6.21 -16.80 -20.88
C LEU A 167 -7.50 -16.09 -21.32
N THR A 168 -8.61 -16.37 -20.63
CA THR A 168 -9.93 -15.79 -20.91
C THR A 168 -10.57 -15.22 -19.65
N ILE A 169 -11.37 -14.15 -19.79
CA ILE A 169 -12.08 -13.50 -18.67
C ILE A 169 -12.97 -14.50 -17.92
N SER A 170 -13.49 -15.50 -18.63
CA SER A 170 -14.38 -16.49 -18.05
C SER A 170 -13.69 -17.33 -16.98
N ASP A 171 -12.36 -17.39 -16.98
CA ASP A 171 -11.56 -18.22 -16.09
C ASP A 171 -11.43 -17.67 -14.68
N ALA A 172 -11.79 -16.42 -14.44
CA ALA A 172 -11.89 -15.79 -13.13
C ALA A 172 -13.33 -15.91 -12.53
N PRO A 173 -13.67 -16.97 -11.79
CA PRO A 173 -14.99 -17.11 -11.16
C PRO A 173 -15.21 -16.08 -10.04
N GLU A 174 -16.47 -15.86 -9.64
CA GLU A 174 -16.78 -14.97 -8.50
C GLU A 174 -16.46 -15.68 -7.17
N LYS A 175 -16.73 -16.99 -7.09
CA LYS A 175 -16.48 -17.82 -5.92
C LYS A 175 -15.69 -19.06 -6.30
N VAL A 176 -14.98 -19.62 -5.31
CA VAL A 176 -14.25 -20.89 -5.47
C VAL A 176 -15.18 -22.02 -5.95
N SER A 177 -16.42 -22.04 -5.47
CA SER A 177 -17.42 -23.05 -5.79
C SER A 177 -17.87 -23.04 -7.25
N ASP A 178 -17.67 -21.96 -7.99
CA ASP A 178 -18.24 -21.79 -9.34
C ASP A 178 -17.37 -22.50 -10.39
N LYS A 179 -16.06 -22.61 -10.14
CA LYS A 179 -15.11 -23.37 -10.97
C LYS A 179 -14.09 -24.12 -10.09
N PRO A 180 -14.51 -25.13 -9.29
CA PRO A 180 -13.67 -25.71 -8.23
C PRO A 180 -12.39 -26.36 -8.75
N ALA A 181 -12.44 -27.07 -9.88
CA ALA A 181 -11.27 -27.70 -10.48
C ALA A 181 -10.25 -26.67 -11.02
N HIS A 182 -10.74 -25.59 -11.64
CA HIS A 182 -9.89 -24.50 -12.13
C HIS A 182 -9.23 -23.77 -10.96
N MET A 183 -10.02 -23.41 -9.95
CA MET A 183 -9.52 -22.73 -8.75
C MET A 183 -8.51 -23.59 -7.98
N LYS A 184 -8.73 -24.91 -7.91
CA LYS A 184 -7.75 -25.83 -7.34
C LYS A 184 -6.41 -25.75 -8.07
N ALA A 185 -6.41 -25.77 -9.39
CA ALA A 185 -5.18 -25.66 -10.18
C ALA A 185 -4.48 -24.31 -10.00
N VAL A 186 -5.22 -23.20 -10.02
CA VAL A 186 -4.68 -21.85 -9.75
C VAL A 186 -4.08 -21.77 -8.35
N TYR A 187 -4.78 -22.26 -7.34
CA TYR A 187 -4.31 -22.26 -5.96
C TYR A 187 -3.06 -23.11 -5.77
N ASN A 188 -3.00 -24.29 -6.38
CA ASN A 188 -1.83 -25.16 -6.26
C ASN A 188 -0.60 -24.49 -6.92
N ASN A 189 -0.77 -23.89 -8.10
CA ASN A 189 0.30 -23.13 -8.76
C ASN A 189 0.78 -21.95 -7.90
N LEU A 190 -0.14 -21.10 -7.41
CA LEU A 190 0.21 -19.98 -6.55
C LEU A 190 0.77 -20.42 -5.20
N HIS A 191 0.35 -21.57 -4.67
CA HIS A 191 0.87 -22.15 -3.43
C HIS A 191 2.33 -22.54 -3.55
N ASP A 192 2.69 -23.18 -4.66
CA ASP A 192 4.08 -23.52 -4.95
C ASP A 192 4.90 -22.25 -5.20
N LEU A 193 4.40 -21.29 -5.97
CA LEU A 193 5.10 -20.03 -6.24
C LEU A 193 5.28 -19.14 -5.01
N CYS A 194 4.36 -19.23 -4.04
CA CYS A 194 4.42 -18.50 -2.78
C CYS A 194 5.21 -19.25 -1.69
N ASP A 195 5.82 -20.40 -1.97
CA ASP A 195 6.56 -21.21 -0.99
C ASP A 195 5.85 -21.32 0.38
N VAL A 196 4.55 -21.67 0.36
CA VAL A 196 3.66 -21.56 1.53
C VAL A 196 4.08 -22.46 2.70
N ILE A 197 4.70 -21.87 3.72
CA ILE A 197 5.14 -22.57 4.92
C ILE A 197 3.93 -23.02 5.76
N CYS A 198 3.93 -24.29 6.14
CA CYS A 198 2.94 -24.81 7.07
C CYS A 198 3.19 -24.32 8.48
N ASN A 199 2.18 -23.70 9.10
CA ASN A 199 2.24 -23.37 10.51
C ASN A 199 2.19 -24.67 11.34
N PRO A 200 3.28 -25.04 12.05
CA PRO A 200 3.35 -26.32 12.76
C PRO A 200 2.35 -26.42 13.93
N THR A 201 1.82 -25.30 14.40
CA THR A 201 0.90 -25.22 15.55
C THR A 201 -0.49 -24.69 15.18
N GLY A 202 -0.75 -24.44 13.89
CA GLY A 202 -1.96 -23.78 13.43
C GLY A 202 -2.63 -24.45 12.24
N SER A 203 -3.81 -23.95 11.89
CA SER A 203 -4.60 -24.40 10.74
C SER A 203 -4.41 -23.54 9.48
N ALA A 204 -3.30 -22.81 9.41
CA ALA A 204 -3.01 -21.82 8.36
C ALA A 204 -1.68 -22.08 7.65
N GLY A 205 -1.62 -21.72 6.36
CA GLY A 205 -0.37 -21.59 5.60
C GLY A 205 0.12 -20.14 5.65
N ALA A 206 1.38 -19.96 6.01
CA ALA A 206 2.07 -18.66 6.04
C ALA A 206 2.90 -18.48 4.77
N THR A 207 3.13 -17.23 4.37
CA THR A 207 4.01 -16.92 3.25
C THR A 207 4.94 -15.78 3.66
N PRO A 208 6.27 -15.93 3.57
CA PRO A 208 7.18 -14.81 3.77
C PRO A 208 6.95 -13.68 2.76
N PRO A 209 7.19 -12.40 3.12
CA PRO A 209 6.97 -11.30 2.20
C PRO A 209 7.81 -11.38 0.90
N GLY A 210 9.02 -11.94 0.98
CA GLY A 210 9.88 -12.17 -0.20
C GLY A 210 9.22 -13.09 -1.22
N ASP A 211 8.73 -14.24 -0.75
CA ASP A 211 8.08 -15.25 -1.61
C ASP A 211 6.74 -14.73 -2.15
N MET A 212 6.01 -13.92 -1.38
CA MET A 212 4.83 -13.20 -1.91
C MET A 212 5.18 -12.34 -3.12
N ILE A 213 6.32 -11.66 -3.09
CA ILE A 213 6.75 -10.75 -4.15
C ILE A 213 7.17 -11.53 -5.39
N GLU A 214 7.98 -12.55 -5.20
CA GLU A 214 8.45 -13.41 -6.29
C GLU A 214 7.27 -14.11 -6.98
N ALA A 215 6.34 -14.68 -6.21
CA ALA A 215 5.19 -15.39 -6.74
C ALA A 215 4.38 -14.57 -7.74
N GLY A 216 4.10 -13.31 -7.40
CA GLY A 216 3.31 -12.43 -8.27
C GLY A 216 4.01 -12.11 -9.58
N ALA A 217 5.32 -11.84 -9.54
CA ALA A 217 6.11 -11.58 -10.74
C ALA A 217 6.23 -12.83 -11.61
N THR A 218 6.53 -13.98 -11.00
CA THR A 218 6.71 -15.26 -11.69
C THR A 218 5.42 -15.74 -12.35
N TYR A 219 4.29 -15.62 -11.64
CA TYR A 219 2.98 -15.95 -12.20
C TYR A 219 2.65 -15.07 -13.43
N LEU A 220 2.88 -13.76 -13.39
CA LEU A 220 2.63 -12.91 -14.57
C LEU A 220 3.65 -13.09 -15.70
N TRP A 221 4.77 -13.80 -15.47
CA TRP A 221 5.83 -13.97 -16.45
C TRP A 221 5.43 -14.92 -17.58
N PHE A 222 4.72 -16.01 -17.28
CA PHE A 222 4.27 -16.97 -18.29
C PHE A 222 3.44 -16.30 -19.42
N PRO A 223 2.30 -15.64 -19.16
CA PRO A 223 1.52 -15.00 -20.21
C PRO A 223 2.28 -13.84 -20.89
N LYS A 224 3.23 -13.21 -20.19
CA LYS A 224 4.12 -12.18 -20.77
C LYS A 224 5.06 -12.77 -21.82
N THR A 225 5.68 -13.91 -21.55
CA THR A 225 6.62 -14.57 -22.50
C THR A 225 5.92 -15.07 -23.76
N LEU A 226 4.65 -15.44 -23.64
CA LEU A 226 3.81 -15.82 -24.78
C LEU A 226 3.24 -14.61 -25.55
N GLY A 227 3.53 -13.38 -25.12
CA GLY A 227 3.08 -12.16 -25.79
C GLY A 227 1.62 -11.78 -25.53
N TYR A 228 0.91 -12.44 -24.60
CA TYR A 228 -0.47 -12.09 -24.24
C TYR A 228 -0.54 -10.92 -23.25
N LEU A 229 0.49 -10.73 -22.43
CA LEU A 229 0.45 -9.78 -21.32
C LEU A 229 1.66 -8.83 -21.32
N GLY A 230 1.44 -7.59 -20.92
CA GLY A 230 2.47 -6.77 -20.29
C GLY A 230 2.06 -6.43 -18.86
N PHE A 231 3.02 -6.20 -17.97
CA PHE A 231 2.69 -5.79 -16.61
C PHE A 231 3.74 -4.85 -16.01
N GLY A 232 3.27 -3.92 -15.19
CA GLY A 232 4.08 -3.17 -14.24
C GLY A 232 3.89 -3.75 -12.85
N TYR A 233 4.96 -3.78 -12.06
CA TYR A 233 4.93 -4.32 -10.71
C TYR A 233 5.66 -3.37 -9.75
N SER A 234 5.04 -3.08 -8.62
CA SER A 234 5.59 -2.23 -7.58
C SER A 234 5.25 -2.84 -6.22
N TRP A 235 6.26 -3.01 -5.40
CA TRP A 235 6.11 -3.59 -4.07
C TRP A 235 7.01 -2.90 -3.07
N ALA A 236 6.71 -3.13 -1.80
CA ALA A 236 7.55 -2.80 -0.67
C ALA A 236 7.12 -3.64 0.52
N TRP A 237 8.05 -3.98 1.41
CA TRP A 237 7.74 -4.59 2.69
C TRP A 237 8.70 -4.13 3.77
N ASP A 238 8.22 -4.02 4.99
CA ASP A 238 9.00 -3.68 6.19
C ASP A 238 8.38 -4.38 7.40
N LEU A 239 9.20 -5.03 8.21
CA LEU A 239 8.75 -5.67 9.46
C LEU A 239 8.85 -4.75 10.67
N ASN A 240 9.63 -3.69 10.56
CA ASN A 240 9.96 -2.80 11.66
C ASN A 240 9.10 -1.53 11.61
N ASP A 241 8.78 -1.02 10.42
CA ASP A 241 7.94 0.18 10.26
C ASP A 241 7.20 0.20 8.89
N PRO A 242 5.87 0.02 8.88
CA PRO A 242 4.98 0.08 7.70
C PRO A 242 5.03 1.36 6.87
N ASP A 243 5.45 2.47 7.45
CA ASP A 243 5.56 3.74 6.73
C ASP A 243 7.00 3.97 6.24
N TRP A 244 7.96 3.17 6.70
CA TRP A 244 9.37 3.32 6.37
C TRP A 244 9.75 2.83 4.96
N ASN A 245 9.49 1.56 4.61
CA ASN A 245 9.72 1.10 3.22
C ASN A 245 8.51 1.36 2.31
N GLU A 246 7.56 2.21 2.73
CA GLU A 246 6.37 2.57 1.96
C GLU A 246 5.32 1.48 1.65
N PRO A 247 5.20 0.30 2.32
CA PRO A 247 4.17 -0.67 1.95
C PRO A 247 2.75 -0.06 1.96
N SER A 248 2.41 0.73 2.96
CA SER A 248 1.16 1.51 3.01
C SER A 248 1.01 2.49 1.85
N ASN A 249 2.08 3.21 1.49
CA ASN A 249 2.05 4.21 0.43
C ASN A 249 1.93 3.59 -0.96
N ARG A 250 2.50 2.39 -1.18
CA ARG A 250 2.29 1.61 -2.40
C ARG A 250 0.82 1.25 -2.59
N ILE A 251 0.17 0.73 -1.55
CA ILE A 251 -1.25 0.37 -1.57
C ILE A 251 -2.10 1.61 -1.82
N ARG A 252 -1.88 2.67 -1.05
CA ARG A 252 -2.56 3.96 -1.20
C ARG A 252 -2.46 4.49 -2.63
N THR A 253 -1.25 4.57 -3.16
CA THR A 253 -0.98 5.09 -4.51
C THR A 253 -1.68 4.25 -5.58
N SER A 254 -1.69 2.93 -5.40
CA SER A 254 -2.42 2.02 -6.29
C SER A 254 -3.93 2.31 -6.26
N ILE A 255 -4.52 2.39 -5.06
CA ILE A 255 -5.96 2.63 -4.87
C ILE A 255 -6.38 3.99 -5.42
N LYS A 256 -5.61 5.06 -5.17
CA LYS A 256 -5.84 6.40 -5.76
C LYS A 256 -5.81 6.35 -7.29
N LYS A 257 -4.97 5.50 -7.88
CA LYS A 257 -4.91 5.24 -9.33
C LYS A 257 -5.95 4.21 -9.80
N GLY A 258 -6.97 3.93 -8.99
CA GLY A 258 -8.06 3.03 -9.33
C GLY A 258 -7.67 1.55 -9.31
N ARG A 259 -6.65 1.11 -8.57
CA ARG A 259 -6.18 -0.29 -8.62
C ARG A 259 -6.09 -0.89 -7.23
N PRO A 260 -6.72 -2.05 -6.95
CA PRO A 260 -6.49 -2.73 -5.69
C PRO A 260 -5.04 -3.21 -5.58
N ALA A 261 -4.60 -3.48 -4.37
CA ALA A 261 -3.24 -3.96 -4.09
C ALA A 261 -3.28 -5.01 -2.98
N ILE A 262 -2.33 -5.93 -2.99
CA ILE A 262 -2.12 -6.84 -1.87
C ILE A 262 -1.56 -6.05 -0.69
N VAL A 263 -2.08 -6.36 0.48
CA VAL A 263 -1.67 -5.80 1.77
C VAL A 263 -1.28 -6.93 2.71
N GLY A 264 -0.12 -6.80 3.36
CA GLY A 264 0.26 -7.60 4.51
C GLY A 264 -0.28 -6.98 5.79
N LEU A 265 -1.03 -7.73 6.58
CA LEU A 265 -1.75 -7.28 7.77
C LEU A 265 -1.25 -7.97 9.05
N GLY A 266 -1.05 -7.17 10.10
CA GLY A 266 -0.52 -7.65 11.38
C GLY A 266 0.95 -8.05 11.27
N TRP A 267 1.65 -8.37 12.36
CA TRP A 267 3.07 -8.72 12.31
C TRP A 267 3.31 -10.06 11.59
N LEU A 268 3.35 -10.07 10.24
CA LEU A 268 3.54 -11.25 9.37
C LEU A 268 2.41 -12.30 9.37
N TRP A 269 1.23 -11.98 9.89
CA TRP A 269 0.22 -13.02 10.13
C TRP A 269 -0.80 -13.21 9.00
N HIS A 270 -0.96 -12.24 8.09
CA HIS A 270 -2.01 -12.34 7.08
C HIS A 270 -1.75 -11.49 5.82
N TYR A 271 -2.30 -11.93 4.69
CA TYR A 271 -2.38 -11.17 3.44
C TYR A 271 -3.83 -11.04 2.99
N GLY A 272 -4.19 -9.87 2.51
CA GLY A 272 -5.47 -9.60 1.85
C GLY A 272 -5.30 -8.69 0.65
N VAL A 273 -6.43 -8.30 0.04
CA VAL A 273 -6.47 -7.34 -1.06
C VAL A 273 -7.16 -6.06 -0.59
N ALA A 274 -6.40 -4.98 -0.48
CA ALA A 274 -6.91 -3.66 -0.17
C ALA A 274 -7.57 -3.03 -1.41
N TYR A 275 -8.83 -2.61 -1.27
CA TYR A 275 -9.66 -2.08 -2.37
C TYR A 275 -10.27 -0.70 -2.06
N LYS A 276 -10.23 -0.25 -0.80
CA LYS A 276 -10.53 1.14 -0.40
C LYS A 276 -9.43 1.68 0.51
N TYR A 277 -9.23 2.97 0.42
CA TYR A 277 -8.32 3.73 1.26
C TYR A 277 -9.13 4.83 1.95
N ARG A 278 -9.08 4.87 3.28
CA ARG A 278 -9.64 5.93 4.11
C ARG A 278 -8.50 6.59 4.84
N TYR A 279 -8.57 7.90 4.99
CA TYR A 279 -7.63 8.64 5.82
C TYR A 279 -8.37 9.69 6.63
N GLN A 280 -7.71 10.12 7.70
CA GLN A 280 -8.20 11.18 8.56
C GLN A 280 -7.04 12.09 8.88
N GLU A 281 -7.25 13.38 8.68
CA GLU A 281 -6.28 14.42 8.96
C GLU A 281 -6.52 15.00 10.34
N PHE A 282 -5.47 15.20 11.12
CA PHE A 282 -5.48 16.11 12.24
C PHE A 282 -5.02 17.46 11.74
N LYS A 283 -5.84 18.50 11.90
CA LYS A 283 -5.50 19.86 11.47
C LYS A 283 -5.36 20.81 12.65
N SER A 284 -4.32 21.63 12.66
CA SER A 284 -4.13 22.72 13.63
C SER A 284 -4.65 24.07 13.13
N ALA A 285 -4.79 24.22 11.80
CA ALA A 285 -5.40 25.36 11.11
C ALA A 285 -6.08 24.87 9.80
N PRO A 286 -6.94 25.66 9.11
CA PRO A 286 -7.73 25.20 7.95
C PRO A 286 -6.96 24.42 6.88
N ASN A 287 -5.74 24.87 6.58
CA ASN A 287 -4.90 24.29 5.53
C ASN A 287 -3.66 23.59 6.11
N TRP A 288 -3.61 23.35 7.43
CA TRP A 288 -2.43 22.83 8.11
C TRP A 288 -2.73 21.45 8.66
N VAL A 289 -2.27 20.43 7.95
CA VAL A 289 -2.32 19.04 8.42
C VAL A 289 -1.10 18.78 9.29
N VAL A 290 -1.31 18.22 10.47
CA VAL A 290 -0.25 17.86 11.41
C VAL A 290 -0.01 16.35 11.42
N TYR A 291 -1.05 15.58 11.11
CA TYR A 291 -0.97 14.13 11.14
C TYR A 291 -2.00 13.53 10.19
N LYS A 292 -1.65 12.42 9.53
CA LYS A 292 -2.58 11.61 8.73
C LYS A 292 -2.64 10.19 9.26
N ARG A 293 -3.82 9.73 9.70
CA ARG A 293 -4.09 8.32 9.96
C ARG A 293 -4.68 7.69 8.71
N ARG A 294 -4.34 6.44 8.45
CA ARG A 294 -4.70 5.71 7.23
C ARG A 294 -5.33 4.38 7.58
N TRP A 295 -6.32 4.00 6.79
CA TRP A 295 -6.93 2.69 6.85
C TRP A 295 -7.20 2.14 5.47
N PHE A 296 -7.09 0.82 5.32
CA PHE A 296 -7.40 0.09 4.11
C PHE A 296 -8.57 -0.84 4.34
N ALA A 297 -9.62 -0.78 3.51
CA ALA A 297 -10.63 -1.82 3.50
C ALA A 297 -10.11 -3.01 2.68
N CYS A 298 -10.09 -4.19 3.30
CA CYS A 298 -9.40 -5.36 2.77
C CYS A 298 -10.37 -6.53 2.55
N ASN A 299 -10.23 -7.21 1.42
CA ASN A 299 -10.77 -8.54 1.21
C ASN A 299 -9.73 -9.55 1.72
N GLU A 300 -10.04 -10.20 2.83
CA GLU A 300 -9.14 -11.09 3.58
C GLU A 300 -9.05 -12.50 2.98
N GLY A 301 -9.86 -12.80 1.97
CA GLY A 301 -9.88 -14.15 1.39
C GLY A 301 -10.46 -15.19 2.35
N TRP A 302 -11.49 -14.84 3.12
CA TRP A 302 -12.25 -15.77 3.97
C TRP A 302 -13.65 -16.10 3.41
N GLY A 303 -14.00 -15.55 2.23
CA GLY A 303 -15.28 -15.81 1.56
C GLY A 303 -16.53 -15.29 2.29
N LYS A 304 -16.39 -14.34 3.23
CA LYS A 304 -17.49 -13.77 4.04
C LYS A 304 -17.39 -12.25 4.16
N GLY A 305 -18.54 -11.61 4.47
CA GLY A 305 -18.68 -10.26 5.05
C GLY A 305 -18.23 -9.10 4.18
N GLU A 306 -18.65 -7.87 4.48
CA GLU A 306 -17.98 -6.67 3.93
C GLU A 306 -16.55 -6.62 4.49
N GLY A 307 -15.55 -6.37 3.64
CA GLY A 307 -14.15 -6.36 4.09
C GLY A 307 -13.87 -5.39 5.24
N ALA A 308 -12.97 -5.75 6.16
CA ALA A 308 -12.65 -4.93 7.33
C ALA A 308 -11.64 -3.82 7.02
N TYR A 309 -11.69 -2.72 7.81
CA TYR A 309 -10.69 -1.67 7.77
C TYR A 309 -9.50 -1.99 8.67
N TYR A 310 -8.31 -1.95 8.09
CA TYR A 310 -7.04 -2.16 8.76
C TYR A 310 -6.22 -0.88 8.83
N SER A 311 -5.48 -0.67 9.91
CA SER A 311 -4.58 0.48 10.03
C SER A 311 -3.44 0.39 9.02
N GLY A 312 -3.12 1.49 8.34
CA GLY A 312 -1.90 1.58 7.54
C GLY A 312 -0.64 1.40 8.39
N GLY A 313 -0.68 1.83 9.66
CA GLY A 313 0.42 1.62 10.60
C GLY A 313 0.63 0.17 11.06
N ASP A 314 -0.22 -0.79 10.62
CA ASP A 314 -0.07 -2.23 10.89
C ASP A 314 0.29 -3.01 9.59
N THR A 315 0.70 -2.31 8.53
CA THR A 315 0.88 -2.90 7.19
C THR A 315 2.33 -3.26 6.90
N PHE A 316 2.67 -4.54 6.82
CA PHE A 316 4.06 -4.95 6.59
C PHE A 316 4.42 -5.18 5.11
N LEU A 317 3.44 -5.34 4.22
CA LEU A 317 3.64 -5.54 2.78
C LEU A 317 2.63 -4.69 2.01
N GLY A 318 3.08 -4.07 0.92
CA GLY A 318 2.22 -3.50 -0.11
C GLY A 318 2.71 -3.93 -1.48
N ALA A 319 1.88 -4.65 -2.24
CA ALA A 319 2.22 -5.12 -3.57
C ALA A 319 1.11 -4.77 -4.57
N ALA A 320 1.45 -4.00 -5.60
CA ALA A 320 0.54 -3.49 -6.60
C ALA A 320 1.01 -3.89 -8.01
N ILE A 321 0.09 -4.46 -8.79
CA ILE A 321 0.32 -4.79 -10.20
C ILE A 321 -0.47 -3.86 -11.12
N LYS A 322 0.00 -3.73 -12.35
CA LYS A 322 -0.73 -3.11 -13.47
C LYS A 322 -0.55 -3.99 -14.70
N PRO A 323 -1.25 -5.11 -14.82
CA PRO A 323 -1.29 -5.88 -16.04
C PRO A 323 -2.07 -5.11 -17.13
N TRP A 324 -1.73 -5.37 -18.39
CA TRP A 324 -2.49 -4.94 -19.55
C TRP A 324 -2.44 -6.02 -20.62
N GLN A 325 -3.54 -6.19 -21.33
CA GLN A 325 -3.63 -7.13 -22.45
C GLN A 325 -2.78 -6.60 -23.60
N LYS A 326 -1.95 -7.47 -24.19
CA LYS A 326 -1.35 -7.21 -25.50
C LYS A 326 -2.30 -7.74 -26.56
N ILE A 327 -2.57 -6.92 -27.57
CA ILE A 327 -3.40 -7.30 -28.72
C ILE A 327 -2.57 -8.27 -29.56
N GLN A 328 -3.15 -9.42 -29.86
CA GLN A 328 -2.70 -10.30 -30.95
C GLN A 328 -3.60 -10.07 -32.15
#